data_AF-A0A3P8FUR3-F1
#
_entry.id   AF-A0A3P8FUR3-F1
#
_cell.length_a   1.000
_cell.length_b   1.000
_cell.length_c   1.000
_cell.angle_alpha   90.00
_cell.angle_beta   90.00
_cell.angle_gamma   90.00
#
_symmetry.space_group_name_H-M   'P 1'
#
loop_
_entity.id
_entity.type
_entity.pdbx_description
1 polymer ?
#
loop_
_entity_poly.entity_id
_entity_poly.type
_entity_poly.pdbx_seq_one_letter_code
_entity_poly.pdbx_strand_id
1 'polypeptide(L)'
;MSTIGCLVNNVGMLLPFELFAGEVDSPNEESIRNIIHCNILSTVTMTNIILPKMLTQKGPNPGIINIGSYSGLKVYPHATVYASTKASIIQFSRCLAAEKYKKNVIIQTICPLCVSTNMTNLMKTTYFIPTAKVFAKSALGMFGVEQQTTGYFRHDLQAYLYDLLPAIISKQLMKQKANSQRNKA
;
A
#
# COMPACT_ATOMS: atom_id res chain seq x y z
N MET A 1 -2.55 -31.82 6.05
CA MET A 1 -2.86 -30.55 5.35
C MET A 1 -1.69 -29.59 5.52
N SER A 2 -1.29 -28.88 4.46
CA SER A 2 -0.17 -27.93 4.49
C SER A 2 -0.49 -26.67 5.33
N THR A 3 0.55 -26.17 6.00
CA THR A 3 0.55 -24.91 6.77
C THR A 3 0.72 -23.69 5.85
N ILE A 4 0.13 -22.55 6.20
CA ILE A 4 0.29 -21.28 5.50
C ILE A 4 1.28 -20.42 6.29
N GLY A 5 2.49 -20.22 5.75
CA GLY A 5 3.52 -19.42 6.41
C GLY A 5 3.26 -17.92 6.31
N CYS A 6 2.83 -17.43 5.15
CA CYS A 6 2.61 -16.01 4.91
C CYS A 6 1.45 -15.77 3.93
N LEU A 7 0.62 -14.78 4.23
CA LEU A 7 -0.34 -14.18 3.28
C LEU A 7 0.20 -12.82 2.85
N VAL A 8 0.28 -12.58 1.55
CA VAL A 8 0.69 -11.27 1.00
C VAL A 8 -0.48 -10.66 0.23
N ASN A 9 -1.19 -9.72 0.85
CA ASN A 9 -2.25 -8.95 0.20
C ASN A 9 -1.62 -7.79 -0.60
N ASN A 10 -1.19 -8.10 -1.82
CA ASN A 10 -0.49 -7.16 -2.72
C ASN A 10 -1.36 -6.62 -3.87
N VAL A 11 -2.42 -7.34 -4.25
CA VAL A 11 -3.28 -6.93 -5.37
C VAL A 11 -3.76 -5.50 -5.17
N GLY A 12 -3.79 -4.72 -6.25
CA GLY A 12 -4.31 -3.37 -6.21
C GLY A 12 -4.59 -2.82 -7.60
N MET A 13 -5.52 -1.88 -7.62
CA MET A 13 -5.92 -1.10 -8.78
C MET A 13 -5.66 0.38 -8.51
N LEU A 14 -5.24 1.09 -9.54
CA LEU A 14 -5.05 2.53 -9.57
C LEU A 14 -6.01 3.10 -10.61
N LEU A 15 -6.62 4.24 -10.33
CA LEU A 15 -7.39 5.01 -11.30
C LEU A 15 -6.50 6.09 -11.93
N PRO A 16 -6.83 6.60 -13.13
CA PRO A 16 -6.16 7.76 -13.71
C PRO A 16 -6.09 8.94 -12.73
N PHE A 17 -5.03 9.75 -12.84
CA PHE A 17 -4.80 10.90 -11.97
C PHE A 17 -5.62 12.12 -12.43
N GLU A 18 -6.94 12.05 -12.29
CA GLU A 18 -7.87 13.11 -12.69
C GLU A 18 -8.50 13.82 -11.48
N LEU A 19 -9.30 14.87 -11.71
CA LEU A 19 -10.20 15.35 -10.65
C LEU A 19 -11.21 14.26 -10.29
N PHE A 20 -11.63 14.24 -9.03
CA PHE A 20 -12.60 13.26 -8.56
C PHE A 20 -13.99 13.46 -9.18
N ALA A 21 -14.34 14.70 -9.51
CA ALA A 21 -15.59 15.07 -10.13
C ALA A 21 -15.40 16.36 -10.95
N GLY A 22 -16.29 16.59 -11.92
CA GLY A 22 -16.36 17.82 -12.71
C GLY A 22 -15.55 17.83 -14.01
N GLU A 23 -14.88 16.72 -14.35
CA GLU A 23 -14.18 16.52 -15.63
C GLU A 23 -14.75 15.30 -16.38
N VAL A 24 -14.61 15.26 -17.70
CA VAL A 24 -15.09 14.17 -18.56
C VAL A 24 -14.52 12.82 -18.12
N ASP A 25 -13.25 12.80 -17.72
CA ASP A 25 -12.52 11.60 -17.30
C ASP A 25 -12.60 11.35 -15.78
N SER A 26 -13.53 12.03 -15.07
CA SER A 26 -13.77 11.75 -13.65
C SER A 26 -14.24 10.30 -13.47
N PRO A 27 -13.84 9.63 -12.38
CA PRO A 27 -14.21 8.24 -12.16
C PRO A 27 -15.73 8.08 -12.02
N ASN A 28 -16.30 7.17 -12.82
CA ASN A 28 -17.71 6.77 -12.71
C ASN A 28 -17.94 5.78 -11.55
N GLU A 29 -19.20 5.50 -11.24
CA GLU A 29 -19.59 4.58 -10.15
C GLU A 29 -18.93 3.20 -10.29
N GLU A 30 -18.89 2.66 -11.50
CA GLU A 30 -18.27 1.36 -11.76
C GLU A 30 -16.78 1.34 -11.42
N SER A 31 -16.03 2.36 -11.85
CA SER A 31 -14.60 2.51 -11.56
C SER A 31 -14.34 2.66 -10.06
N ILE A 32 -15.19 3.41 -9.36
CA ILE A 32 -15.17 3.57 -7.90
C ILE A 32 -15.42 2.22 -7.20
N ARG A 33 -16.45 1.48 -7.63
CA ARG A 33 -16.75 0.15 -7.09
C ARG A 33 -15.59 -0.82 -7.32
N ASN A 34 -15.03 -0.83 -8.52
CA ASN A 34 -13.93 -1.71 -8.90
C ASN A 34 -12.67 -1.45 -8.06
N ILE A 35 -12.30 -0.19 -7.79
CA ILE A 35 -11.12 0.10 -6.95
C ILE A 35 -11.36 -0.27 -5.48
N ILE A 36 -12.56 -0.03 -4.95
CA ILE A 36 -12.91 -0.42 -3.57
C ILE A 36 -12.89 -1.94 -3.44
N HIS A 37 -13.47 -2.66 -4.40
CA HIS A 37 -13.49 -4.12 -4.40
C HIS A 37 -12.06 -4.69 -4.51
N CYS A 38 -11.28 -4.19 -5.46
CA CYS A 38 -9.93 -4.67 -5.71
C CYS A 38 -8.96 -4.37 -4.56
N ASN A 39 -9.03 -3.17 -3.96
CA ASN A 39 -8.06 -2.77 -2.93
C ASN A 39 -8.52 -3.18 -1.52
N ILE A 40 -9.75 -2.84 -1.13
CA ILE A 40 -10.23 -3.00 0.24
C ILE A 40 -10.84 -4.39 0.43
N LEU A 41 -11.89 -4.70 -0.34
CA LEU A 41 -12.68 -5.92 -0.12
C LEU A 41 -11.80 -7.16 -0.25
N SER A 42 -10.97 -7.23 -1.31
CA SER A 42 -10.05 -8.36 -1.49
C SER A 42 -9.13 -8.58 -0.29
N THR A 43 -8.51 -7.52 0.24
CA THR A 43 -7.58 -7.58 1.38
C THR A 43 -8.27 -8.06 2.65
N VAL A 44 -9.44 -7.50 2.95
CA VAL A 44 -10.21 -7.84 4.16
C VAL A 44 -10.75 -9.26 4.06
N THR A 45 -11.33 -9.64 2.92
CA THR A 45 -11.89 -10.98 2.71
C THR A 45 -10.81 -12.06 2.73
N MET A 46 -9.68 -11.85 2.05
CA MET A 46 -8.56 -12.82 2.09
C MET A 46 -8.00 -12.99 3.51
N THR A 47 -7.89 -11.89 4.26
CA THR A 47 -7.49 -11.95 5.66
C THR A 47 -8.49 -12.76 6.50
N ASN A 48 -9.78 -12.51 6.34
CA ASN A 48 -10.84 -13.25 7.04
C ASN A 48 -10.84 -14.75 6.73
N ILE A 49 -10.54 -15.14 5.48
CA ILE A 49 -10.47 -16.55 5.07
C ILE A 49 -9.24 -17.24 5.67
N ILE A 50 -8.09 -16.58 5.68
CA ILE A 50 -6.80 -17.22 5.97
C ILE A 50 -6.44 -17.16 7.46
N LEU A 51 -6.80 -16.09 8.16
CA LEU A 51 -6.43 -15.87 9.55
C LEU A 51 -6.90 -16.99 10.50
N PRO A 52 -8.15 -17.52 10.41
CA PRO A 52 -8.58 -18.63 11.27
C PRO A 52 -7.67 -19.88 11.16
N LYS A 53 -7.20 -20.18 9.95
CA LYS A 53 -6.25 -21.28 9.71
C LYS A 53 -4.87 -20.95 10.27
N MET A 54 -4.39 -19.72 10.11
CA MET A 54 -3.11 -19.28 10.68
C MET A 54 -3.09 -19.41 12.21
N LEU A 55 -4.21 -19.11 12.87
CA LEU A 55 -4.38 -19.18 14.32
C LEU A 55 -4.42 -20.63 14.85
N THR A 56 -4.96 -21.57 14.08
CA THR A 56 -5.18 -22.97 14.53
C THR A 56 -4.12 -23.96 14.06
N GLN A 57 -3.36 -23.63 13.00
CA GLN A 57 -2.33 -24.53 12.48
C GLN A 57 -1.17 -24.74 13.47
N LYS A 58 -0.53 -25.91 13.42
CA LYS A 58 0.72 -26.19 14.13
C LYS A 58 1.92 -25.59 13.38
N GLY A 59 3.06 -25.47 14.06
CA GLY A 59 4.30 -24.96 13.46
C GLY A 59 4.59 -23.49 13.79
N PRO A 60 5.49 -22.83 13.03
CA PRO A 60 5.97 -21.49 13.35
C PRO A 60 4.85 -20.43 13.30
N ASN A 61 5.16 -19.26 13.86
CA ASN A 61 4.29 -18.09 13.80
C ASN A 61 4.12 -17.66 12.35
N PRO A 62 2.89 -17.62 11.81
CA PRO A 62 2.64 -17.13 10.47
C PRO A 62 2.62 -15.60 10.45
N GLY A 63 2.48 -15.01 9.27
CA GLY A 63 2.13 -13.60 9.19
C GLY A 63 1.42 -13.16 7.93
N ILE A 64 0.97 -11.92 7.97
CA ILE A 64 0.21 -11.25 6.94
C ILE A 64 0.95 -9.97 6.58
N ILE A 65 1.24 -9.80 5.30
CA ILE A 65 1.81 -8.58 4.72
C ILE A 65 0.72 -7.90 3.90
N ASN A 66 0.31 -6.71 4.33
CA ASN A 66 -0.64 -5.88 3.60
C ASN A 66 0.10 -4.73 2.90
N ILE A 67 -0.11 -4.59 1.59
CA ILE A 67 0.52 -3.52 0.79
C ILE A 67 -0.36 -2.27 0.80
N GLY A 68 0.01 -1.33 1.65
CA GLY A 68 -0.50 0.03 1.68
C GLY A 68 0.11 0.89 0.56
N SER A 69 0.32 2.16 0.87
CA SER A 69 1.03 3.12 0.04
C SER A 69 1.39 4.32 0.90
N TYR A 70 2.50 4.98 0.60
CA TYR A 70 2.82 6.27 1.21
C TYR A 70 1.72 7.32 0.94
N SER A 71 1.01 7.21 -0.19
CA SER A 71 -0.17 8.06 -0.48
C SER A 71 -1.34 7.83 0.47
N GLY A 72 -1.41 6.69 1.17
CA GLY A 72 -2.40 6.45 2.21
C GLY A 72 -2.06 7.10 3.56
N LEU A 73 -0.85 7.62 3.71
CA LEU A 73 -0.38 8.32 4.92
C LEU A 73 -0.42 9.85 4.77
N LYS A 74 -0.67 10.36 3.55
CA LYS A 74 -0.55 11.78 3.20
C LYS A 74 -1.68 12.22 2.30
N VAL A 75 -1.91 13.53 2.23
CA VAL A 75 -2.83 14.12 1.26
C VAL A 75 -2.19 14.02 -0.13
N TYR A 76 -2.83 13.29 -1.03
CA TYR A 76 -2.34 13.07 -2.40
C TYR A 76 -3.39 13.50 -3.44
N PRO A 77 -3.32 14.74 -3.96
CA PRO A 77 -4.27 15.24 -4.96
C PRO A 77 -4.31 14.34 -6.22
N HIS A 78 -5.47 14.29 -6.89
CA HIS A 78 -5.74 13.48 -8.08
C HIS A 78 -5.66 11.95 -7.88
N ALA A 79 -5.32 11.47 -6.69
CA ALA A 79 -5.36 10.04 -6.33
C ALA A 79 -6.40 9.76 -5.24
N THR A 80 -7.48 10.56 -5.18
CA THR A 80 -8.42 10.62 -4.04
C THR A 80 -8.90 9.24 -3.60
N VAL A 81 -9.46 8.46 -4.52
CA VAL A 81 -10.01 7.12 -4.18
C VAL A 81 -8.91 6.13 -3.86
N TYR A 82 -7.81 6.12 -4.64
CA TYR A 82 -6.67 5.24 -4.41
C TYR A 82 -6.02 5.48 -3.03
N ALA A 83 -5.67 6.73 -2.72
CA ALA A 83 -5.10 7.13 -1.43
C ALA A 83 -6.04 6.74 -0.28
N SER A 84 -7.34 6.97 -0.42
CA SER A 84 -8.35 6.57 0.57
C SER A 84 -8.39 5.05 0.79
N THR A 85 -8.33 4.25 -0.28
CA THR A 85 -8.30 2.79 -0.16
C THR A 85 -7.03 2.28 0.52
N LYS A 86 -5.89 2.91 0.26
CA LYS A 86 -4.61 2.56 0.90
C LYS A 86 -4.58 2.99 2.37
N ALA A 87 -5.19 4.13 2.71
CA ALA A 87 -5.41 4.53 4.10
C ALA A 87 -6.30 3.53 4.86
N SER A 88 -7.36 3.03 4.23
CA SER A 88 -8.22 1.98 4.79
C SER A 88 -7.43 0.70 5.09
N ILE A 89 -6.58 0.23 4.17
CA ILE A 89 -5.71 -0.95 4.40
C ILE A 89 -4.75 -0.71 5.57
N ILE A 90 -4.14 0.48 5.66
CA ILE A 90 -3.22 0.83 6.75
C ILE A 90 -3.95 0.78 8.09
N GLN A 91 -5.13 1.40 8.19
CA GLN A 91 -5.90 1.42 9.42
C GLN A 91 -6.41 0.02 9.79
N PHE A 92 -6.92 -0.76 8.81
CA PHE A 92 -7.33 -2.15 9.00
C PHE A 92 -6.20 -2.98 9.60
N SER A 93 -4.99 -2.84 9.05
CA SER A 93 -3.82 -3.60 9.50
C SER A 93 -3.39 -3.21 10.92
N ARG A 94 -3.42 -1.91 11.25
CA ARG A 94 -3.14 -1.42 12.62
C ARG A 94 -4.13 -1.96 13.63
N CYS A 95 -5.43 -1.92 13.32
CA CYS A 95 -6.47 -2.46 14.17
C CYS A 95 -6.26 -3.97 14.38
N LEU A 96 -6.07 -4.73 13.29
CA LEU A 96 -5.88 -6.17 13.35
C LEU A 96 -4.63 -6.57 14.15
N ALA A 97 -3.53 -5.83 13.99
CA ALA A 97 -2.29 -6.09 14.71
C ALA A 97 -2.38 -5.77 16.21
N ALA A 98 -3.31 -4.92 16.63
CA ALA A 98 -3.56 -4.61 18.04
C ALA A 98 -4.45 -5.67 18.73
N GLU A 99 -5.09 -6.56 17.98
CA GLU A 99 -5.90 -7.64 18.51
C GLU A 99 -5.02 -8.74 19.14
N LYS A 100 -5.35 -9.13 20.39
CA LYS A 100 -4.59 -10.13 21.13
C LYS A 100 -5.09 -11.54 20.86
N TYR A 101 -4.43 -12.23 19.94
CA TYR A 101 -4.65 -13.64 19.66
C TYR A 101 -3.78 -14.54 20.55
N LYS A 102 -4.25 -15.77 20.85
CA LYS A 102 -3.46 -16.77 21.60
C LYS A 102 -2.19 -17.19 20.86
N LYS A 103 -2.27 -17.26 19.53
CA LYS A 103 -1.14 -17.54 18.66
C LYS A 103 -0.60 -16.23 18.10
N ASN A 104 0.72 -16.07 18.14
CA ASN A 104 1.36 -14.89 17.59
C ASN A 104 1.33 -14.93 16.05
N VAL A 105 0.67 -13.95 15.44
CA VAL A 105 0.63 -13.76 13.99
C VAL A 105 1.23 -12.39 13.69
N ILE A 106 2.28 -12.36 12.89
CA ILE A 106 2.90 -11.09 12.49
C ILE A 106 1.97 -10.39 11.51
N ILE A 107 1.51 -9.20 11.82
CA ILE A 107 0.76 -8.35 10.90
C ILE A 107 1.64 -7.17 10.54
N GLN A 108 2.07 -7.09 9.28
CA GLN A 108 2.93 -6.02 8.78
C GLN A 108 2.26 -5.27 7.63
N THR A 109 2.37 -3.95 7.65
CA THR A 109 1.97 -3.07 6.55
C THR A 109 3.19 -2.49 5.87
N ILE A 110 3.23 -2.59 4.54
CA ILE A 110 4.27 -1.95 3.74
C ILE A 110 3.65 -0.78 2.97
N CYS A 111 4.17 0.42 3.17
CA CYS A 111 3.71 1.67 2.58
C CYS A 111 4.75 2.20 1.58
N PRO A 112 4.88 1.60 0.40
CA PRO A 112 5.90 2.01 -0.57
C PRO A 112 5.65 3.41 -1.12
N LEU A 113 6.74 4.06 -1.56
CA LEU A 113 6.69 5.14 -2.55
C LEU A 113 6.73 4.52 -3.96
N CYS A 114 7.19 5.26 -4.97
CA CYS A 114 7.15 4.81 -6.37
C CYS A 114 8.08 3.61 -6.61
N VAL A 115 7.50 2.50 -7.10
CA VAL A 115 8.23 1.32 -7.59
C VAL A 115 7.96 1.17 -9.08
N SER A 116 8.98 0.81 -9.88
CA SER A 116 8.82 0.55 -11.31
C SER A 116 8.07 -0.76 -11.54
N THR A 117 6.81 -0.67 -11.94
CA THR A 117 5.87 -1.79 -12.17
C THR A 117 4.95 -1.47 -13.34
N ASN A 118 4.16 -2.45 -13.82
CA ASN A 118 3.13 -2.20 -14.82
C ASN A 118 2.07 -1.19 -14.33
N MET A 119 1.73 -1.20 -13.03
CA MET A 119 0.78 -0.25 -12.42
C MET A 119 1.26 1.20 -12.49
N THR A 120 2.58 1.42 -12.52
CA THR A 120 3.20 2.75 -12.61
C THR A 120 3.68 3.07 -14.02
N ASN A 121 3.18 2.37 -15.06
CA ASN A 121 3.61 2.51 -16.45
C ASN A 121 5.14 2.37 -16.62
N LEU A 122 5.75 1.46 -15.86
CA LEU A 122 7.18 1.16 -15.92
C LEU A 122 8.07 2.41 -15.81
N MET A 123 7.80 3.27 -14.81
CA MET A 123 8.62 4.45 -14.54
C MET A 123 10.11 4.12 -14.59
N LYS A 124 10.90 4.97 -15.25
CA LYS A 124 12.36 4.83 -15.30
C LYS A 124 12.92 4.68 -13.88
N THR A 125 13.71 3.65 -13.67
CA THR A 125 14.38 3.39 -12.38
C THR A 125 15.34 4.52 -12.05
N THR A 126 15.42 4.87 -10.77
CA THR A 126 16.29 5.93 -10.25
C THR A 126 16.86 5.51 -8.91
N TYR A 127 17.61 6.41 -8.25
CA TYR A 127 18.05 6.19 -6.88
C TYR A 127 16.87 5.87 -5.94
N PHE A 128 15.73 6.57 -6.07
CA PHE A 128 14.56 6.39 -5.21
C PHE A 128 13.49 5.45 -5.79
N ILE A 129 13.56 5.09 -7.08
CA ILE A 129 12.56 4.24 -7.75
C ILE A 129 13.21 2.88 -8.10
N PRO A 130 13.06 1.85 -7.25
CA PRO A 130 13.61 0.52 -7.50
C PRO A 130 12.76 -0.26 -8.51
N THR A 131 13.32 -1.35 -9.05
CA THR A 131 12.52 -2.37 -9.75
C THR A 131 11.67 -3.15 -8.75
N ALA A 132 10.59 -3.77 -9.23
CA ALA A 132 9.75 -4.66 -8.42
C ALA A 132 10.55 -5.75 -7.68
N LYS A 133 11.55 -6.36 -8.36
CA LYS A 133 12.39 -7.42 -7.79
C LYS A 133 13.28 -6.91 -6.64
N VAL A 134 13.90 -5.74 -6.83
CA VAL A 134 14.74 -5.12 -5.79
C VAL A 134 13.88 -4.71 -4.60
N PHE A 135 12.72 -4.10 -4.87
CA PHE A 135 11.77 -3.73 -3.83
C PHE A 135 11.28 -4.94 -3.03
N ALA A 136 10.83 -6.01 -3.70
CA ALA A 136 10.33 -7.21 -3.04
C ALA A 136 11.40 -7.88 -2.16
N LYS A 137 12.65 -7.97 -2.64
CA LYS A 137 13.77 -8.50 -1.84
C LYS A 137 14.01 -7.66 -0.58
N SER A 138 14.00 -6.33 -0.71
CA SER A 138 14.16 -5.42 0.43
C SER A 138 13.00 -5.53 1.41
N ALA A 139 11.77 -5.52 0.91
CA ALA A 139 10.54 -5.60 1.70
C ALA A 139 10.48 -6.88 2.54
N LEU A 140 10.81 -8.03 1.95
CA LEU A 140 10.86 -9.31 2.66
C LEU A 140 11.96 -9.34 3.73
N GLY A 141 13.08 -8.62 3.52
CA GLY A 141 14.13 -8.46 4.53
C GLY A 141 13.68 -7.68 5.78
N MET A 142 12.60 -6.91 5.67
CA MET A 142 12.00 -6.16 6.80
C MET A 142 10.87 -6.93 7.49
N PHE A 143 10.54 -8.14 7.05
CA PHE A 143 9.40 -8.87 7.59
C PHE A 143 9.57 -9.18 9.08
N GLY A 144 8.62 -8.71 9.89
CA GLY A 144 8.64 -8.85 11.35
C GLY A 144 9.55 -7.87 12.10
N VAL A 145 10.25 -6.97 11.41
CA VAL A 145 11.13 -5.96 12.04
C VAL A 145 10.32 -4.78 12.58
N GLU A 146 9.43 -4.23 11.75
CA GLU A 146 8.61 -3.06 12.07
C GLU A 146 7.17 -3.32 11.62
N GLN A 147 6.17 -2.89 12.40
CA GLN A 147 4.78 -3.15 12.05
C GLN A 147 4.37 -2.39 10.77
N GLN A 148 4.87 -1.16 10.60
CA GLN A 148 4.61 -0.34 9.42
C GLN A 148 5.92 0.25 8.88
N THR A 149 6.30 -0.12 7.66
CA THR A 149 7.54 0.33 7.00
C THR A 149 7.27 0.73 5.55
N THR A 150 8.17 1.47 4.90
CA THR A 150 8.08 1.64 3.44
C THR A 150 8.59 0.42 2.66
N GLY A 151 9.27 -0.52 3.34
CA GLY A 151 9.84 -1.74 2.76
C GLY A 151 11.14 -1.54 1.98
N TYR A 152 11.64 -0.31 1.87
CA TYR A 152 12.86 0.02 1.15
C TYR A 152 13.58 1.20 1.80
N PHE A 153 14.81 1.02 2.25
CA PHE A 153 15.55 2.06 2.99
C PHE A 153 15.57 3.43 2.30
N ARG A 154 15.69 3.48 0.97
CA ARG A 154 15.68 4.76 0.23
C ARG A 154 14.30 5.41 0.21
N HIS A 155 13.23 4.62 0.27
CA HIS A 155 11.89 5.13 0.51
C HIS A 155 11.75 5.68 1.93
N ASP A 156 12.33 5.03 2.95
CA ASP A 156 12.32 5.55 4.33
C ASP A 156 13.02 6.91 4.41
N LEU A 157 14.20 7.05 3.80
CA LEU A 157 14.90 8.33 3.69
C LEU A 157 14.05 9.39 2.98
N GLN A 158 13.40 9.01 1.88
CA GLN A 158 12.54 9.94 1.14
C GLN A 158 11.29 10.35 1.92
N ALA A 159 10.64 9.41 2.61
CA ALA A 159 9.49 9.66 3.47
C ALA A 159 9.87 10.59 4.62
N TYR A 160 10.99 10.30 5.30
CA TYR A 160 11.53 11.14 6.38
C TYR A 160 11.71 12.59 5.92
N LEU A 161 12.33 12.81 4.75
CA LEU A 161 12.50 14.16 4.19
C LEU A 161 11.15 14.84 3.89
N TYR A 162 10.14 14.12 3.41
CA TYR A 162 8.81 14.67 3.19
C TYR A 162 8.05 14.97 4.49
N ASP A 163 8.34 14.22 5.55
CA ASP A 163 7.73 14.39 6.86
C ASP A 163 8.29 15.58 7.63
N LEU A 164 9.52 15.99 7.33
CA LEU A 164 10.12 17.22 7.87
C LEU A 164 9.50 18.50 7.28
N LEU A 165 8.85 18.42 6.11
CA LEU A 165 8.30 19.59 5.45
C LEU A 165 6.96 20.00 6.07
N PRO A 166 6.68 21.31 6.21
CA PRO A 166 5.35 21.80 6.54
C PRO A 166 4.27 21.21 5.63
N ALA A 167 3.09 20.92 6.19
CA ALA A 167 2.00 20.24 5.47
C ALA A 167 1.61 20.92 4.15
N ILE A 168 1.67 22.27 4.10
CA ILE A 168 1.38 23.05 2.90
C ILE A 168 2.39 22.73 1.78
N ILE A 169 3.68 22.71 2.11
CA ILE A 169 4.78 22.43 1.17
C ILE A 169 4.69 20.96 0.71
N SER A 170 4.50 20.03 1.65
CA SER A 170 4.34 18.62 1.34
C SER A 170 3.14 18.38 0.39
N LYS A 171 1.99 19.01 0.65
CA LYS A 171 0.82 18.96 -0.23
C LYS A 171 1.10 19.52 -1.62
N GLN A 172 1.85 20.62 -1.73
CA GLN A 172 2.21 21.21 -3.01
C GLN A 172 3.15 20.30 -3.83
N LEU A 173 4.12 19.65 -3.17
CA LEU A 173 4.99 18.66 -3.81
C LEU A 173 4.20 17.43 -4.28
N MET A 174 3.27 16.92 -3.47
CA MET A 174 2.40 15.82 -3.89
C MET A 174 1.50 16.21 -5.07
N LYS A 175 0.97 17.44 -5.07
CA LYS A 175 0.22 17.99 -6.21
C LYS A 175 1.07 18.04 -7.48
N GLN A 176 2.31 18.52 -7.41
CA GLN A 176 3.23 18.56 -8.55
C GLN A 176 3.52 17.15 -9.09
N LYS A 177 3.75 16.18 -8.21
CA LYS A 177 3.94 14.78 -8.62
C LYS A 177 2.70 14.19 -9.29
N ALA A 178 1.52 14.44 -8.72
CA ALA A 178 0.26 13.99 -9.29
C ALA A 178 0.02 14.59 -10.69
N ASN A 179 0.25 15.89 -10.86
CA ASN A 179 0.15 16.56 -12.16
C ASN A 179 1.15 15.99 -13.18
N SER A 180 2.37 15.66 -12.76
CA SER A 180 3.34 15.01 -13.65
C SER A 180 2.91 13.62 -14.09
N GLN A 181 2.09 12.90 -13.31
CA GLN A 181 1.55 11.60 -13.70
C GLN A 181 0.32 11.76 -14.60
N ARG A 182 -0.54 12.74 -14.29
CA ARG A 182 -1.67 13.14 -15.14
C ARG A 182 -1.22 13.47 -16.57
N ASN A 183 -0.18 14.29 -16.72
CA ASN A 183 0.32 14.72 -18.04
C ASN A 183 1.04 13.60 -18.84
N LYS A 184 1.19 12.40 -18.28
CA LYS A 184 1.82 11.24 -18.95
C LYS A 184 0.81 10.16 -19.33
N ALA A 185 -0.43 10.27 -18.87
CA ALA A 185 -1.55 9.42 -19.27
C ALA A 185 -2.14 9.95 -20.58
#